data_AF-T1PEL4-F1
#
_entry.id   AF-T1PEL4-F1
#
_cell.length_a   1.000
_cell.length_b   1.000
_cell.length_c   1.000
_cell.angle_alpha   90.00
_cell.angle_beta   90.00
_cell.angle_gamma   90.00
#
_symmetry.space_group_name_H-M   'P 1'
#
loop_
_entity.id
_entity.type
_entity.pdbx_description
1 polymer ?
#
loop_
_entity_poly.entity_id
_entity_poly.type
_entity_poly.pdbx_seq_one_letter_code
_entity_poly.pdbx_strand_id
1 'polypeptide(L)'
;MTPAEIQEVMYKTVQPYNVVQAVLQQEVVLYCGRLIATNPTMFRGILKIRIGWVLEAMRLYLQMSGQESIDLENLSPFQVRILLQKVLTVSEWAAEERLTTLQRRQLEGCLCRVPKHFYNKIWEILMRTPLGITTQGHLLPATPTLINMSRGELNFSLLVEETLICIEKPERRQITVELLCIIATILNRNPELHFKQALDLDEILMEAFLMYCKDNNIHDHHNDMTPFYSLIYNVTTGYLARAAVNKVLQGGAFSTQDEDFNGDNLHDETCKVS
;
A
#
# COMPACT_ATOMS: atom_id res chain seq x y z
N MET A 1 -25.83 7.25 5.09
CA MET A 1 -25.58 8.04 6.30
C MET A 1 -26.34 9.34 6.21
N THR A 2 -27.16 9.65 7.20
CA THR A 2 -27.83 10.95 7.34
C THR A 2 -26.87 11.99 7.95
N PRO A 3 -27.13 13.30 7.81
CA PRO A 3 -26.32 14.33 8.47
C PRO A 3 -26.24 14.16 9.99
N ALA A 4 -27.33 13.70 10.62
CA ALA A 4 -27.37 13.41 12.05
C ALA A 4 -26.49 12.22 12.44
N GLU A 5 -26.45 11.15 11.63
CA GLU A 5 -25.56 10.01 11.86
C GLU A 5 -24.08 10.39 11.70
N ILE A 6 -23.73 11.27 10.75
CA ILE A 6 -22.37 11.80 10.59
C ILE A 6 -21.98 12.62 11.83
N GLN A 7 -22.89 13.50 12.27
CA GLN A 7 -22.70 14.30 13.47
C GLN A 7 -22.48 13.39 14.70
N GLU A 8 -23.31 12.37 14.89
CA GLU A 8 -23.20 11.45 16.01
C GLU A 8 -21.91 10.64 15.99
N VAL A 9 -21.54 10.02 14.87
CA VAL A 9 -20.27 9.26 14.74
C VAL A 9 -19.10 10.16 15.09
N MET A 10 -19.06 11.34 14.49
CA MET A 10 -17.93 12.22 14.66
C MET A 10 -17.83 12.76 16.09
N TYR A 11 -18.96 13.09 16.72
CA TYR A 11 -18.93 13.60 18.09
C TYR A 11 -18.85 12.50 19.16
N LYS A 12 -19.27 11.27 18.88
CA LYS A 12 -19.13 10.14 19.81
C LYS A 12 -17.71 9.56 19.81
N THR A 13 -17.03 9.57 18.67
CA THR A 13 -15.67 9.02 18.53
C THR A 13 -14.58 10.06 18.82
N VAL A 14 -14.79 11.35 18.50
CA VAL A 14 -13.77 12.41 18.63
C VAL A 14 -14.06 13.37 19.78
N GLN A 15 -15.33 13.70 20.06
CA GLN A 15 -15.68 14.77 21.01
C GLN A 15 -15.58 14.48 22.50
N PRO A 16 -15.48 13.24 23.03
CA PRO A 16 -15.22 13.10 24.48
C PRO A 16 -13.88 13.73 24.89
N TYR A 17 -12.99 14.04 23.93
CA TYR A 17 -11.60 14.41 24.17
C TYR A 17 -11.20 15.78 23.57
N ASN A 18 -11.65 16.16 22.36
CA ASN A 18 -11.26 17.44 21.73
C ASN A 18 -12.26 17.97 20.68
N VAL A 19 -12.99 19.03 21.02
CA VAL A 19 -13.97 19.68 20.12
C VAL A 19 -13.30 20.35 18.91
N VAL A 20 -12.12 20.95 19.10
CA VAL A 20 -11.40 21.68 18.04
C VAL A 20 -10.97 20.72 16.94
N GLN A 21 -10.44 19.55 17.33
CA GLN A 21 -10.04 18.51 16.39
C GLN A 21 -11.23 17.96 15.60
N ALA A 22 -12.40 17.83 16.23
CA ALA A 22 -13.63 17.41 15.55
C ALA A 22 -14.07 18.42 14.47
N VAL A 23 -14.04 19.73 14.79
CA VAL A 23 -14.37 20.80 13.85
C VAL A 23 -13.39 20.83 12.67
N LEU A 24 -12.09 20.72 12.93
CA LEU A 24 -11.06 20.65 11.88
C LEU A 24 -11.29 19.46 10.94
N GLN A 25 -11.65 18.29 11.47
CA GLN A 25 -11.98 17.13 10.63
C GLN A 25 -13.21 17.38 9.75
N GLN A 26 -14.29 17.99 10.28
CA GLN A 26 -15.45 18.38 9.45
C GLN A 26 -15.04 19.31 8.32
N GLU A 27 -14.23 20.31 8.65
CA GLU A 27 -13.78 21.30 7.68
C GLU A 27 -12.98 20.65 6.54
N VAL A 28 -12.04 19.76 6.88
CA VAL A 28 -11.27 19.01 5.87
C VAL A 28 -12.19 18.11 5.03
N VAL A 29 -13.19 17.44 5.64
CA VAL A 29 -14.19 16.65 4.89
C VAL A 29 -14.96 17.52 3.89
N LEU A 30 -15.42 18.71 4.32
CA LEU A 30 -16.15 19.64 3.45
C LEU A 30 -15.28 20.13 2.30
N TYR A 31 -14.01 20.46 2.56
CA TYR A 31 -13.09 20.86 1.50
C TYR A 31 -12.78 19.70 0.55
N CYS A 32 -12.54 18.49 1.05
CA CYS A 32 -12.39 17.30 0.20
C CYS A 32 -13.61 17.12 -0.70
N GLY A 33 -14.83 17.19 -0.16
CA GLY A 33 -16.07 17.09 -0.94
C GLY A 33 -16.14 18.13 -2.06
N ARG A 34 -15.81 19.39 -1.76
CA ARG A 34 -15.75 20.47 -2.77
C ARG A 34 -14.65 20.23 -3.82
N LEU A 35 -13.47 19.80 -3.40
CA LEU A 35 -12.33 19.55 -4.31
C LEU A 35 -12.58 18.34 -5.21
N ILE A 36 -13.25 17.29 -4.74
CA ILE A 36 -13.64 16.15 -5.58
C ILE A 36 -14.56 16.61 -6.72
N ALA A 37 -15.52 17.48 -6.41
CA ALA A 37 -16.46 18.00 -7.42
C ALA A 37 -15.80 18.98 -8.41
N THR A 38 -14.82 19.77 -7.96
CA THR A 38 -14.25 20.86 -8.76
C THR A 38 -12.91 20.52 -9.43
N ASN A 39 -12.08 19.70 -8.79
CA ASN A 39 -10.72 19.34 -9.20
C ASN A 39 -10.45 17.84 -8.90
N PRO A 40 -11.21 16.91 -9.51
CA PRO A 40 -11.13 15.47 -9.21
C PRO A 40 -9.74 14.87 -9.45
N THR A 41 -8.93 15.48 -10.32
CA THR A 41 -7.57 15.03 -10.65
C THR A 41 -6.64 15.02 -9.45
N MET A 42 -6.85 15.89 -8.45
CA MET A 42 -6.06 15.93 -7.20
C MET A 42 -6.16 14.61 -6.40
N PHE A 43 -7.25 13.86 -6.58
CA PHE A 43 -7.50 12.59 -5.89
C PHE A 43 -7.07 11.37 -6.70
N ARG A 44 -6.44 11.56 -7.86
CA ARG A 44 -6.01 10.44 -8.70
C ARG A 44 -5.07 9.50 -7.93
N GLY A 45 -5.45 8.23 -7.85
CA GLY A 45 -4.69 7.22 -7.10
C GLY A 45 -5.05 7.13 -5.62
N ILE A 46 -5.95 7.97 -5.11
CA ILE A 46 -6.53 7.84 -3.77
C ILE A 46 -7.90 7.18 -3.92
N LEU A 47 -8.06 5.97 -3.37
CA LEU A 47 -9.34 5.26 -3.42
C LEU A 47 -10.24 5.68 -2.26
N LYS A 48 -9.72 5.69 -1.03
CA LYS A 48 -10.46 6.11 0.17
C LYS A 48 -9.71 7.22 0.91
N ILE A 49 -10.41 8.32 1.17
CA ILE A 49 -9.86 9.42 1.97
C ILE A 49 -10.01 9.07 3.45
N ARG A 50 -8.88 8.98 4.16
CA ARG A 50 -8.84 8.81 5.62
C ARG A 50 -8.38 10.11 6.25
N ILE A 51 -9.32 10.85 6.84
CA ILE A 51 -9.08 12.21 7.34
C ILE A 51 -7.93 12.27 8.34
N GLY A 52 -7.81 11.30 9.24
CA GLY A 52 -6.68 11.24 10.19
C GLY A 52 -5.31 11.26 9.49
N TRP A 53 -5.15 10.50 8.41
CA TRP A 53 -3.91 10.49 7.63
C TRP A 53 -3.72 11.73 6.76
N VAL A 54 -4.82 12.35 6.29
CA VAL A 54 -4.74 13.64 5.60
C VAL A 54 -4.21 14.71 6.55
N LEU A 55 -4.75 14.79 7.78
CA LEU A 55 -4.25 15.71 8.80
C LEU A 55 -2.79 15.43 9.13
N GLU A 56 -2.40 14.15 9.21
CA GLU A 56 -1.01 13.78 9.44
C GLU A 56 -0.08 14.23 8.30
N ALA A 57 -0.50 14.09 7.04
CA ALA A 57 0.24 14.61 5.91
C ALA A 57 0.36 16.15 5.95
N MET A 58 -0.68 16.86 6.42
CA MET A 58 -0.63 18.31 6.62
C MET A 58 0.39 18.70 7.71
N ARG A 59 0.44 17.98 8.83
CA ARG A 59 1.45 18.19 9.88
C ARG A 59 2.86 17.91 9.39
N LEU A 60 3.07 16.79 8.69
CA LEU A 60 4.35 16.44 8.09
C LEU A 60 4.83 17.52 7.12
N TYR A 61 3.94 18.07 6.28
CA TYR A 61 4.31 19.17 5.39
C TYR A 61 4.74 20.44 6.15
N LEU A 62 4.03 20.81 7.22
CA LEU A 62 4.41 21.95 8.06
C LEU A 62 5.79 21.75 8.69
N GLN A 63 6.07 20.55 9.21
CA GLN A 63 7.39 20.19 9.73
C GLN A 63 8.48 20.31 8.66
N MET A 64 8.24 19.76 7.46
CA MET A 64 9.17 19.85 6.32
C MET A 64 9.43 21.29 5.88
N SER A 65 8.44 22.18 6.07
CA SER A 65 8.51 23.60 5.72
C SER A 65 9.11 24.48 6.82
N GLY A 66 9.58 23.88 7.93
CA GLY A 66 10.12 24.61 9.09
C GLY A 66 9.06 25.34 9.93
N GLN A 67 7.79 24.96 9.78
CA GLN A 67 6.63 25.52 10.50
C GLN A 67 6.11 24.55 11.57
N GLU A 68 6.99 23.78 12.18
CA GLU A 68 6.69 22.74 13.17
C GLU A 68 6.02 23.26 14.45
N SER A 69 6.14 24.55 14.76
CA SER A 69 5.50 25.19 15.92
C SER A 69 4.03 25.56 15.70
N ILE A 70 3.53 25.45 14.46
CA ILE A 70 2.15 25.79 14.13
C ILE A 70 1.28 24.55 14.33
N ASP A 71 0.47 24.57 15.38
CA ASP A 71 -0.60 23.60 15.54
C ASP A 71 -1.61 23.75 14.41
N LEU A 72 -1.98 22.62 13.80
CA LEU A 72 -2.89 22.57 12.66
C LEU A 72 -4.26 23.19 13.03
N GLU A 73 -4.65 23.02 14.28
CA GLU A 73 -5.86 23.52 14.92
C GLU A 73 -5.92 25.06 14.98
N ASN A 74 -4.77 25.73 14.93
CA ASN A 74 -4.67 27.19 14.99
C ASN A 74 -4.66 27.87 13.61
N LEU A 75 -4.71 27.09 12.53
CA LEU A 75 -4.78 27.63 11.18
C LEU A 75 -6.18 28.21 10.88
N SER A 76 -6.21 29.31 10.13
CA SER A 76 -7.47 29.83 9.59
C SER A 76 -8.05 28.87 8.53
N PRO A 77 -9.38 28.90 8.31
CA PRO A 77 -10.05 28.11 7.26
C PRO A 77 -9.40 28.18 5.88
N PHE A 78 -8.94 29.38 5.51
CA PHE A 78 -8.24 29.60 4.26
C PHE A 78 -6.89 28.87 4.21
N GLN A 79 -6.11 28.92 5.29
CA GLN A 79 -4.82 28.23 5.39
C GLN A 79 -4.98 26.71 5.36
N VAL A 80 -5.97 26.17 6.09
CA VAL A 80 -6.33 24.74 6.05
C VAL A 80 -6.61 24.29 4.61
N ARG A 81 -7.40 25.07 3.86
CA ARG A 81 -7.73 24.76 2.46
C ARG A 81 -6.49 24.76 1.56
N ILE A 82 -5.61 25.75 1.68
CA ILE A 82 -4.38 25.84 0.88
C ILE A 82 -3.44 24.67 1.21
N LEU A 83 -3.28 24.36 2.50
CA LEU A 83 -2.45 23.26 2.96
C LEU A 83 -2.98 21.90 2.49
N LEU A 84 -4.30 21.71 2.53
CA LEU A 84 -4.94 20.50 2.00
C LEU A 84 -4.67 20.33 0.50
N GLN A 85 -4.83 21.40 -0.29
CA GLN A 85 -4.52 21.36 -1.73
C GLN A 85 -3.05 21.00 -1.95
N LYS A 86 -2.14 21.61 -1.18
CA LYS A 86 -0.70 21.34 -1.26
C LYS A 86 -0.39 19.86 -1.04
N VAL A 87 -0.93 19.27 0.03
CA VAL A 87 -0.74 17.85 0.35
C VAL A 87 -1.36 16.93 -0.70
N LEU A 88 -2.52 17.29 -1.28
CA LEU A 88 -3.16 16.47 -2.31
C LEU A 88 -2.46 16.54 -3.67
N THR A 89 -1.54 17.48 -3.90
CA THR A 89 -0.87 17.66 -5.19
C THR A 89 0.66 17.51 -5.11
N VAL A 90 1.18 16.75 -4.13
CA VAL A 90 2.62 16.53 -3.90
C VAL A 90 3.37 16.21 -5.19
N SER A 91 2.82 15.35 -6.06
CA SER A 91 3.43 14.99 -7.35
C SER A 91 3.66 16.16 -8.31
N GLU A 92 2.93 17.27 -8.17
CA GLU A 92 2.99 18.43 -9.07
C GLU A 92 4.13 19.39 -8.71
N TRP A 93 4.45 19.54 -7.42
CA TRP A 93 5.39 20.57 -6.93
C TRP A 93 6.61 20.00 -6.18
N ALA A 94 6.58 18.73 -5.75
CA ALA A 94 7.66 18.16 -4.91
C ALA A 94 9.04 18.19 -5.56
N ALA A 95 9.11 18.16 -6.90
CA ALA A 95 10.36 18.29 -7.64
C ALA A 95 10.92 19.72 -7.58
N GLU A 96 10.06 20.71 -7.73
CA GLU A 96 10.41 22.14 -7.72
C GLU A 96 10.87 22.58 -6.34
N GLU A 97 10.17 22.14 -5.29
CA GLU A 97 10.51 22.41 -3.89
C GLU A 97 11.59 21.47 -3.32
N ARG A 98 12.17 20.60 -4.17
CA ARG A 98 13.30 19.71 -3.82
C ARG A 98 13.03 18.82 -2.60
N LEU A 99 11.79 18.35 -2.43
CA LEU A 99 11.48 17.38 -1.40
C LEU A 99 12.32 16.13 -1.59
N THR A 100 12.89 15.63 -0.49
CA THR A 100 13.65 14.38 -0.48
C THR A 100 12.74 13.20 -0.82
N THR A 101 13.32 12.07 -1.24
CA THR A 101 12.54 10.87 -1.55
C THR A 101 11.73 10.40 -0.34
N LEU A 102 12.33 10.47 0.86
CA LEU A 102 11.67 10.12 2.11
C LEU A 102 10.43 11.00 2.35
N GLN A 103 10.58 12.32 2.24
CA GLN A 103 9.48 13.26 2.44
C GLN A 103 8.32 12.99 1.46
N ARG A 104 8.63 12.71 0.19
CA ARG A 104 7.60 12.33 -0.81
C ARG A 104 6.89 11.04 -0.44
N ARG A 105 7.64 10.01 -0.02
CA ARG A 105 7.09 8.72 0.42
C ARG A 105 6.20 8.88 1.65
N GLN A 106 6.57 9.73 2.60
CA GLN A 106 5.76 10.04 3.78
C GLN A 106 4.43 10.69 3.39
N LEU A 107 4.46 11.76 2.58
CA LEU A 107 3.24 12.47 2.18
C LEU A 107 2.30 11.59 1.33
N GLU A 108 2.83 10.91 0.31
CA GLU A 108 2.03 10.02 -0.54
C GLU A 108 1.56 8.76 0.20
N GLY A 109 2.38 8.29 1.13
CA GLY A 109 2.07 7.16 2.01
C GLY A 109 0.88 7.46 2.91
N CYS A 110 0.82 8.64 3.54
CA CYS A 110 -0.34 9.09 4.30
C CYS A 110 -1.64 9.04 3.48
N LEU A 111 -1.58 9.50 2.23
CA LEU A 111 -2.74 9.48 1.33
C LEU A 111 -3.09 8.08 0.81
N CYS A 112 -2.24 7.07 1.08
CA CYS A 112 -2.30 5.74 0.47
C CYS A 112 -2.43 5.84 -1.06
N ARG A 113 -1.73 6.81 -1.66
CA ARG A 113 -1.84 7.07 -3.10
C ARG A 113 -1.10 5.99 -3.88
N VAL A 114 -1.78 5.40 -4.86
CA VAL A 114 -1.25 4.32 -5.68
C VAL A 114 -1.21 4.69 -7.18
N PRO A 115 -0.31 4.05 -7.97
CA PRO A 115 -0.27 4.24 -9.41
C PRO A 115 -1.54 3.77 -10.13
N LYS A 116 -1.68 4.15 -11.42
CA LYS A 116 -2.75 3.65 -12.28
C LYS A 116 -2.72 2.11 -12.35
N HIS A 117 -3.91 1.51 -12.35
CA HIS A 117 -4.11 0.06 -12.44
C HIS A 117 -3.45 -0.74 -11.30
N PHE A 118 -3.08 -0.10 -10.19
CA PHE A 118 -2.46 -0.77 -9.05
C PHE A 118 -3.29 -1.97 -8.55
N TYR A 119 -4.58 -1.78 -8.27
CA TYR A 119 -5.44 -2.87 -7.81
C TYR A 119 -5.50 -4.01 -8.83
N ASN A 120 -5.61 -3.71 -10.12
CA ASN A 120 -5.56 -4.73 -11.17
C ASN A 120 -4.24 -5.49 -11.17
N LYS A 121 -3.12 -4.88 -10.78
CA LYS A 121 -1.84 -5.57 -10.62
C LYS A 121 -1.85 -6.48 -9.39
N ILE A 122 -2.46 -6.06 -8.28
CA ILE A 122 -2.58 -6.91 -7.08
C ILE A 122 -3.43 -8.15 -7.35
N TRP A 123 -4.50 -7.99 -8.13
CA TRP A 123 -5.30 -9.13 -8.59
C TRP A 123 -4.44 -10.17 -9.33
N GLU A 124 -3.60 -9.71 -10.26
CA GLU A 124 -2.68 -10.57 -10.99
C GLU A 124 -1.69 -11.26 -10.05
N ILE A 125 -1.12 -10.55 -9.06
CA ILE A 125 -0.23 -11.16 -8.05
C ILE A 125 -0.97 -12.28 -7.31
N LEU A 126 -2.20 -12.03 -6.83
CA LEU A 126 -2.98 -13.01 -6.09
C LEU A 126 -3.24 -14.29 -6.89
N MET A 127 -3.48 -14.18 -8.20
CA MET A 127 -3.63 -15.36 -9.07
C MET A 127 -2.34 -16.20 -9.17
N ARG A 128 -1.18 -15.65 -8.80
CA ARG A 128 0.12 -16.36 -8.74
C ARG A 128 0.54 -16.73 -7.32
N THR A 129 -0.21 -16.35 -6.28
CA THR A 129 0.11 -16.58 -4.86
C THR A 129 -1.08 -17.26 -4.16
N PRO A 130 -1.24 -18.59 -4.25
CA PRO A 130 -2.43 -19.30 -3.73
C PRO A 130 -2.69 -19.11 -2.23
N LEU A 131 -1.64 -18.85 -1.44
CA LEU A 131 -1.75 -18.58 0.00
C LEU A 131 -1.93 -17.08 0.33
N GLY A 132 -2.01 -16.22 -0.69
CA GLY A 132 -2.20 -14.78 -0.52
C GLY A 132 -0.90 -13.98 -0.34
N ILE A 133 -1.08 -12.74 0.12
CA ILE A 133 -0.03 -11.74 0.33
C ILE A 133 -0.08 -11.31 1.79
N THR A 134 1.05 -11.30 2.49
CA THR A 134 1.13 -10.88 3.90
C THR A 134 1.98 -9.63 4.08
N THR A 135 1.57 -8.77 5.00
CA THR A 135 2.36 -7.62 5.47
C THR A 135 1.95 -7.23 6.89
N GLN A 136 2.93 -7.02 7.76
CA GLN A 136 2.82 -6.72 9.18
C GLN A 136 1.79 -7.60 9.91
N GLY A 137 1.76 -8.90 9.61
CA GLY A 137 0.82 -9.86 10.19
C GLY A 137 -0.59 -9.84 9.60
N HIS A 138 -0.88 -8.92 8.66
CA HIS A 138 -2.15 -8.87 7.93
C HIS A 138 -2.06 -9.68 6.63
N LEU A 139 -3.03 -10.56 6.41
CA LEU A 139 -3.14 -11.41 5.23
C LEU A 139 -4.22 -10.88 4.29
N LEU A 140 -3.84 -10.67 3.04
CA LEU A 140 -4.75 -10.60 1.90
C LEU A 140 -4.82 -11.99 1.26
N PRO A 141 -5.84 -12.81 1.58
CA PRO A 141 -5.88 -14.18 1.12
C PRO A 141 -6.28 -14.25 -0.37
N ALA A 142 -5.77 -15.25 -1.10
CA ALA A 142 -6.24 -15.50 -2.47
C ALA A 142 -7.61 -16.20 -2.47
N THR A 143 -7.84 -17.15 -1.56
CA THR A 143 -9.15 -17.77 -1.33
C THR A 143 -9.72 -17.27 0.00
N PRO A 144 -10.96 -16.75 0.07
CA PRO A 144 -11.99 -16.78 -0.96
C PRO A 144 -12.00 -15.54 -1.89
N THR A 145 -11.04 -14.62 -1.77
CA THR A 145 -11.03 -13.35 -2.52
C THR A 145 -11.21 -13.54 -4.03
N LEU A 146 -10.41 -14.39 -4.67
CA LEU A 146 -10.48 -14.65 -6.11
C LEU A 146 -11.74 -15.41 -6.54
N ILE A 147 -12.41 -16.09 -5.60
CA ILE A 147 -13.66 -16.83 -5.86
C ILE A 147 -14.85 -15.89 -5.78
N ASN A 148 -14.86 -15.01 -4.78
CA ASN A 148 -16.03 -14.21 -4.41
C ASN A 148 -16.03 -12.82 -5.05
N MET A 149 -14.90 -12.37 -5.58
CA MET A 149 -14.71 -11.03 -6.14
C MET A 149 -14.27 -11.11 -7.60
N SER A 150 -14.33 -9.99 -8.31
CA SER A 150 -13.85 -9.85 -9.69
C SER A 150 -12.75 -8.81 -9.81
N ARG A 151 -11.90 -8.97 -10.83
CA ARG A 151 -10.85 -8.00 -11.16
C ARG A 151 -11.43 -6.60 -11.37
N GLY A 152 -10.88 -5.62 -10.66
CA GLY A 152 -11.21 -4.21 -10.84
C GLY A 152 -12.51 -3.75 -10.17
N GLU A 153 -13.18 -4.63 -9.42
CA GLU A 153 -14.32 -4.22 -8.62
C GLU A 153 -13.90 -3.40 -7.39
N LEU A 154 -14.85 -2.64 -6.84
CA LEU A 154 -14.62 -1.76 -5.70
C LEU A 154 -14.30 -2.54 -4.42
N ASN A 155 -15.01 -3.63 -4.13
CA ASN A 155 -14.83 -4.42 -2.90
C ASN A 155 -13.41 -4.99 -2.81
N PHE A 156 -12.91 -5.57 -3.91
CA PHE A 156 -11.52 -6.00 -4.00
C PHE A 156 -10.53 -4.86 -3.74
N SER A 157 -10.76 -3.71 -4.38
CA SER A 157 -9.89 -2.55 -4.22
C SER A 157 -9.87 -2.04 -2.77
N LEU A 158 -11.03 -2.04 -2.09
CA LEU A 158 -11.15 -1.68 -0.68
C LEU A 158 -10.42 -2.69 0.23
N LEU A 159 -10.53 -3.99 -0.04
CA LEU A 159 -9.84 -5.03 0.72
C LEU A 159 -8.31 -4.90 0.64
N VAL A 160 -7.78 -4.63 -0.56
CA VAL A 160 -6.35 -4.35 -0.76
C VAL A 160 -5.92 -3.12 0.06
N GLU A 161 -6.72 -2.05 0.00
CA GLU A 161 -6.40 -0.82 0.71
C GLU A 161 -6.50 -0.97 2.25
N GLU A 162 -7.43 -1.78 2.75
CA GLU A 162 -7.53 -2.17 4.15
C GLU A 162 -6.30 -2.96 4.62
N THR A 163 -5.73 -3.79 3.75
CA THR A 163 -4.47 -4.48 4.04
C THR A 163 -3.30 -3.48 4.11
N LEU A 164 -3.20 -2.56 3.13
CA LEU A 164 -2.09 -1.58 3.07
C LEU A 164 -2.13 -0.53 4.19
N ILE A 165 -3.32 -0.12 4.64
CA ILE A 165 -3.43 0.90 5.69
C ILE A 165 -2.98 0.38 7.06
N CYS A 166 -2.96 -0.94 7.25
CA CYS A 166 -2.41 -1.54 8.47
C CYS A 166 -0.90 -1.29 8.62
N ILE A 167 -0.22 -0.90 7.53
CA ILE A 167 1.18 -0.49 7.59
C ILE A 167 1.29 0.84 8.32
N GLU A 168 1.88 0.83 9.51
CA GLU A 168 1.89 1.99 10.42
C GLU A 168 2.63 3.19 9.84
N LYS A 169 3.86 2.99 9.35
CA LYS A 169 4.69 4.09 8.83
C LYS A 169 4.33 4.42 7.38
N PRO A 170 4.02 5.69 7.03
CA PRO A 170 3.59 6.05 5.68
C PRO A 170 4.67 5.80 4.63
N GLU A 171 5.95 6.06 4.93
CA GLU A 171 7.06 5.77 4.03
C GLU A 171 7.23 4.28 3.73
N ARG A 172 6.97 3.41 4.73
CA ARG A 172 6.96 1.96 4.56
C ARG A 172 5.78 1.53 3.70
N ARG A 173 4.60 2.12 3.90
CA ARG A 173 3.41 1.87 3.08
C ARG A 173 3.69 2.18 1.62
N GLN A 174 4.36 3.30 1.33
CA GLN A 174 4.67 3.68 -0.05
C GLN A 174 5.75 2.78 -0.68
N ILE A 175 6.80 2.42 0.07
CA ILE A 175 7.78 1.39 -0.33
C ILE A 175 7.11 0.04 -0.64
N THR A 176 6.07 -0.33 0.10
CA THR A 176 5.32 -1.58 -0.11
C THR A 176 4.50 -1.53 -1.40
N VAL A 177 3.89 -0.38 -1.72
CA VAL A 177 3.21 -0.14 -3.01
C VAL A 177 4.22 -0.23 -4.17
N GLU A 178 5.41 0.36 -4.02
CA GLU A 178 6.50 0.26 -5.00
C GLU A 178 6.91 -1.21 -5.21
N LEU A 179 7.13 -1.96 -4.13
CA LEU A 179 7.49 -3.38 -4.18
C LEU A 179 6.42 -4.21 -4.90
N LEU A 180 5.14 -4.02 -4.58
CA LEU A 180 4.04 -4.72 -5.25
C LEU A 180 3.99 -4.42 -6.75
N CYS A 181 4.30 -3.18 -7.16
CA CYS A 181 4.41 -2.84 -8.58
C CYS A 181 5.57 -3.57 -9.27
N ILE A 182 6.70 -3.72 -8.58
CA ILE A 182 7.87 -4.46 -9.06
C ILE A 182 7.54 -5.94 -9.20
N ILE A 183 6.95 -6.56 -8.17
CA ILE A 183 6.53 -7.97 -8.18
C ILE A 183 5.54 -8.22 -9.32
N ALA A 184 4.51 -7.38 -9.47
CA ALA A 184 3.57 -7.50 -10.59
C ALA A 184 4.26 -7.42 -11.95
N THR A 185 5.30 -6.59 -12.09
CA THR A 185 6.06 -6.46 -13.34
C THR A 185 6.89 -7.72 -13.60
N ILE A 186 7.51 -8.30 -12.56
CA ILE A 186 8.28 -9.55 -12.66
C ILE A 186 7.34 -10.70 -13.08
N LEU A 187 6.21 -10.88 -12.40
CA LEU A 187 5.25 -11.95 -12.70
C LEU A 187 4.62 -11.80 -14.08
N ASN A 188 4.30 -10.57 -14.50
CA ASN A 188 3.75 -10.34 -15.83
C ASN A 188 4.74 -10.69 -16.95
N ARG A 189 6.04 -10.48 -16.73
CA ARG A 189 7.09 -10.83 -17.69
C ARG A 189 7.47 -12.31 -17.69
N ASN A 190 7.13 -13.04 -16.63
CA ASN A 190 7.49 -14.43 -16.43
C ASN A 190 6.23 -15.21 -15.99
N PRO A 191 5.28 -15.45 -16.93
CA PRO A 191 3.98 -16.04 -16.63
C PRO A 191 4.07 -17.45 -16.03
N GLU A 192 5.20 -18.14 -16.15
CA GLU A 192 5.48 -19.43 -15.53
C GLU A 192 5.72 -19.36 -14.01
N LEU A 193 6.06 -18.19 -13.47
CA LEU A 193 6.44 -18.03 -12.07
C LEU A 193 5.23 -17.99 -11.13
N HIS A 194 5.18 -18.94 -10.20
CA HIS A 194 4.19 -19.04 -9.12
C HIS A 194 4.90 -19.02 -7.76
N PHE A 195 4.23 -18.48 -6.74
CA PHE A 195 4.67 -18.64 -5.36
C PHE A 195 3.99 -19.86 -4.73
N LYS A 196 4.79 -20.76 -4.14
CA LYS A 196 4.26 -21.91 -3.38
C LYS A 196 3.78 -21.52 -1.98
N GLN A 197 4.40 -20.50 -1.41
CA GLN A 197 4.09 -19.99 -0.08
C GLN A 197 3.36 -18.64 -0.19
N ALA A 198 2.86 -18.13 0.94
CA ALA A 198 2.34 -16.78 0.99
C ALA A 198 3.45 -15.79 0.61
N LEU A 199 3.08 -14.74 -0.12
CA LEU A 199 4.01 -13.68 -0.48
C LEU A 199 4.19 -12.75 0.72
N ASP A 200 5.25 -12.96 1.49
CA ASP A 200 5.62 -12.09 2.61
C ASP A 200 6.38 -10.85 2.12
N LEU A 201 5.70 -9.69 2.18
CA LEU A 201 6.28 -8.42 1.74
C LEU A 201 7.33 -7.91 2.75
N ASP A 202 7.20 -8.22 4.04
CA ASP A 202 8.15 -7.74 5.05
C ASP A 202 9.49 -8.45 4.92
N GLU A 203 9.48 -9.74 4.61
CA GLU A 203 10.69 -10.52 4.36
C GLU A 203 11.45 -9.98 3.15
N ILE A 204 10.76 -9.72 2.03
CA ILE A 204 11.39 -9.17 0.82
C ILE A 204 11.96 -7.76 1.07
N LEU A 205 11.21 -6.92 1.80
CA LEU A 205 11.68 -5.58 2.18
C LEU A 205 12.91 -5.66 3.08
N MET A 206 12.93 -6.58 4.04
CA MET A 206 14.07 -6.77 4.93
C MET A 206 15.28 -7.30 4.15
N GLU A 207 15.11 -8.27 3.27
CA GLU A 207 16.19 -8.79 2.41
C GLU A 207 16.79 -7.67 1.53
N ALA A 208 15.94 -6.85 0.90
CA ALA A 208 16.38 -5.70 0.10
C ALA A 208 17.18 -4.68 0.93
N PHE A 209 16.76 -4.44 2.17
CA PHE A 209 17.47 -3.56 3.10
C PHE A 209 18.81 -4.13 3.55
N LEU A 210 18.86 -5.42 3.92
CA LEU A 210 20.11 -6.08 4.30
C LEU A 210 21.13 -6.11 3.16
N MET A 211 20.66 -6.28 1.92
CA MET A 211 21.49 -6.11 0.73
C MET A 211 22.07 -4.70 0.62
N TYR A 212 21.26 -3.66 0.85
CA TYR A 212 21.72 -2.28 0.86
C TYR A 212 22.76 -2.04 1.96
N CYS A 213 22.51 -2.51 3.19
CA CYS A 213 23.44 -2.40 4.30
C CYS A 213 24.77 -3.07 3.97
N LYS A 214 24.73 -4.28 3.39
CA LYS A 214 25.93 -5.01 2.98
C LYS A 214 26.73 -4.24 1.92
N ASP A 215 26.08 -3.74 0.88
CA ASP A 215 26.75 -3.01 -0.21
C ASP A 215 27.36 -1.68 0.27
N ASN A 216 26.87 -1.12 1.38
CA ASN A 216 27.34 0.14 1.96
C ASN A 216 28.15 -0.03 3.26
N ASN A 217 28.53 -1.26 3.62
CA ASN A 217 29.28 -1.59 4.85
C ASN A 217 28.62 -1.07 6.15
N ILE A 218 27.28 -1.08 6.20
CA ILE A 218 26.50 -0.70 7.39
C ILE A 218 26.28 -1.97 8.23
N HIS A 219 27.01 -2.09 9.33
CA HIS A 219 26.91 -3.26 10.21
C HIS A 219 25.87 -3.08 11.32
N ASP A 220 25.85 -1.92 11.96
CA ASP A 220 24.94 -1.62 13.06
C ASP A 220 23.77 -0.76 12.59
N HIS A 221 22.73 -1.43 12.09
CA HIS A 221 21.56 -0.79 11.50
C HIS A 221 20.38 -0.70 12.47
N HIS A 222 20.41 -1.37 13.63
CA HIS A 222 19.32 -1.41 14.62
C HIS A 222 17.90 -1.61 14.03
N ASN A 223 17.78 -2.28 12.88
CA ASN A 223 16.54 -2.38 12.09
C ASN A 223 15.92 -1.02 11.67
N ASP A 224 16.69 0.06 11.69
CA ASP A 224 16.29 1.36 11.15
C ASP A 224 16.42 1.37 9.62
N MET A 225 15.28 1.20 8.95
CA MET A 225 15.19 1.26 7.49
C MET A 225 15.11 2.69 6.93
N THR A 226 15.15 3.74 7.76
CA THR A 226 15.04 5.14 7.31
C THR A 226 16.07 5.52 6.23
N PRO A 227 17.35 5.11 6.32
CA PRO A 227 18.32 5.35 5.24
C PRO A 227 17.90 4.70 3.92
N PHE A 228 17.33 3.49 3.97
CA PHE A 228 16.84 2.77 2.80
C PHE A 228 15.60 3.45 2.20
N TYR A 229 14.68 3.91 3.04
CA TYR A 229 13.51 4.70 2.61
C TYR A 229 13.90 6.08 2.05
N SER A 230 15.12 6.56 2.31
CA SER A 230 15.63 7.82 1.78
C SER A 230 16.30 7.68 0.41
N LEU A 231 16.61 6.45 -0.02
CA LEU A 231 17.22 6.20 -1.33
C LEU A 231 16.33 6.69 -2.46
N ILE A 232 16.96 7.18 -3.52
CA ILE A 232 16.26 7.52 -4.77
C ILE A 232 15.59 6.28 -5.39
N TYR A 233 14.53 6.51 -6.16
CA TYR A 233 13.64 5.44 -6.64
C TYR A 233 14.35 4.35 -7.43
N ASN A 234 15.25 4.68 -8.35
CA ASN A 234 15.97 3.69 -9.17
C ASN A 234 16.88 2.78 -8.34
N VAL A 235 17.57 3.34 -7.33
CA VAL A 235 18.43 2.57 -6.42
C VAL A 235 17.57 1.65 -5.56
N THR A 236 16.51 2.18 -4.95
CA THR A 236 15.56 1.37 -4.15
C THR A 236 14.96 0.24 -5.00
N THR A 237 14.52 0.56 -6.21
CA THR A 237 13.94 -0.41 -7.17
C THR A 237 14.91 -1.55 -7.48
N GLY A 238 16.21 -1.26 -7.63
CA GLY A 238 17.23 -2.28 -7.85
C GLY A 238 17.31 -3.30 -6.72
N TYR A 239 17.36 -2.82 -5.47
CA TYR A 239 17.37 -3.69 -4.28
C TYR A 239 16.07 -4.50 -4.13
N LEU A 240 14.92 -3.85 -4.27
CA LEU A 240 13.60 -4.49 -4.19
C LEU A 240 13.43 -5.56 -5.26
N ALA A 241 13.82 -5.28 -6.51
CA ALA A 241 13.74 -6.26 -7.59
C ALA A 241 14.66 -7.45 -7.34
N ARG A 242 15.90 -7.22 -6.86
CA ARG A 242 16.85 -8.29 -6.54
C ARG A 242 16.32 -9.21 -5.44
N ALA A 243 15.80 -8.64 -4.35
CA ALA A 243 15.20 -9.42 -3.27
C ALA A 243 13.94 -10.17 -3.74
N ALA A 244 13.06 -9.53 -4.51
CA ALA A 244 11.87 -10.18 -5.05
C ALA A 244 12.21 -11.36 -5.95
N VAL A 245 13.21 -11.22 -6.83
CA VAL A 245 13.68 -12.31 -7.70
C VAL A 245 14.28 -13.44 -6.87
N ASN A 246 15.13 -13.14 -5.88
CA ASN A 246 15.67 -14.17 -4.98
C ASN A 246 14.57 -14.97 -4.29
N LYS A 247 13.54 -14.29 -3.78
CA LYS A 247 12.41 -14.94 -3.11
C LYS A 247 11.60 -15.83 -4.06
N VAL A 248 11.35 -15.36 -5.29
CA VAL A 248 10.67 -16.17 -6.32
C VAL A 248 11.52 -17.40 -6.69
N LEU A 249 12.83 -17.23 -6.87
CA LEU A 249 13.74 -18.32 -7.23
C LEU A 249 13.91 -19.34 -6.11
N GLN A 250 13.97 -18.91 -4.84
CA GLN A 250 14.06 -19.80 -3.68
C GLN A 250 12.75 -20.57 -3.43
N GLY A 251 11.60 -19.93 -3.69
CA GLY A 251 10.29 -20.61 -3.69
C GLY A 251 10.05 -21.47 -4.94
N GLY A 252 10.84 -21.25 -5.99
CA GLY A 252 10.83 -21.95 -7.26
C GLY A 252 11.52 -23.31 -7.21
N ALA A 253 11.01 -24.24 -6.41
CA ALA A 253 11.10 -25.63 -6.84
C ALA A 253 10.15 -25.77 -8.04
N PHE A 254 10.69 -25.75 -9.26
CA PHE A 254 9.92 -25.90 -10.50
C PHE A 254 8.92 -27.05 -10.37
N SER A 255 7.63 -26.76 -10.45
CA SER A 255 6.65 -27.74 -10.91
C SER A 255 6.27 -27.31 -12.32
N THR A 256 6.84 -27.99 -13.31
CA THR A 256 6.20 -28.07 -14.62
C THR A 256 4.81 -28.63 -14.37
N GLN A 257 3.77 -27.94 -14.86
CA GLN A 257 2.42 -28.49 -14.87
C GLN A 257 2.40 -29.67 -15.85
N ASP A 258 2.88 -30.85 -15.45
CA ASP A 258 2.89 -32.05 -16.31
C ASP A 258 3.05 -33.38 -15.57
N GLU A 259 2.76 -33.48 -14.26
CA GLU A 259 2.69 -34.79 -13.59
C GLU A 259 1.34 -34.99 -12.89
N ASP A 260 0.74 -36.14 -13.24
CA ASP A 260 -0.44 -36.79 -12.66
C ASP A 260 -1.83 -36.49 -13.23
N PHE A 261 -2.00 -36.77 -14.53
CA PHE A 261 -3.22 -37.37 -15.08
C PHE A 261 -2.85 -38.54 -16.01
N ASN A 262 -2.22 -39.58 -15.47
CA ASN A 262 -2.25 -40.93 -16.07
C ASN A 262 -1.66 -41.94 -15.10
N GLY A 263 -2.52 -42.72 -14.44
CA GLY A 263 -2.04 -43.83 -13.63
C GLY A 263 -3.04 -44.48 -12.68
N ASP A 264 -4.35 -44.45 -12.95
CA ASP A 264 -5.25 -45.37 -12.23
C ASP A 264 -5.34 -46.69 -12.97
N ASN A 265 -4.65 -47.66 -12.38
CA ASN A 265 -4.67 -49.08 -12.66
C ASN A 265 -6.11 -49.59 -12.80
N LEU A 266 -6.44 -50.10 -13.99
CA LEU A 266 -7.50 -51.09 -14.13
C LEU A 266 -7.06 -52.35 -13.38
N HIS A 267 -7.44 -52.46 -12.11
CA HIS A 267 -7.49 -53.74 -11.45
C HIS A 267 -8.79 -54.46 -11.84
N ASP A 268 -8.55 -55.53 -12.59
CA ASP A 268 -9.43 -56.60 -12.98
C ASP A 268 -10.16 -57.20 -11.75
N GLU A 269 -11.45 -56.88 -11.58
CA GLU A 269 -12.36 -57.68 -10.76
C GLU A 269 -13.49 -58.23 -11.64
N THR A 270 -13.28 -59.49 -12.02
CA THR A 270 -14.29 -60.37 -12.60
C THR A 270 -15.36 -60.70 -11.54
N CYS A 271 -16.47 -59.98 -11.57
CA CYS A 271 -17.67 -60.39 -10.84
C CYS A 271 -18.50 -61.34 -11.72
N LYS A 272 -18.47 -62.63 -11.39
CA LYS A 272 -19.45 -63.65 -11.83
C LYS A 272 -20.62 -63.70 -10.85
N VAL A 273 -21.77 -64.14 -11.39
CA VAL A 273 -23.02 -64.62 -10.76
C VAL A 273 -24.02 -63.48 -10.43
N SER A 274 -25.26 -63.44 -10.92
CA SER A 274 -26.18 -64.46 -11.47
C SER A 274 -26.73 -64.06 -12.84
#